data_AF-A0A382P6Q5-F1
#
_entry.id   AF-A0A382P6Q5-F1
#
_cell.length_a   1.000
_cell.length_b   1.000
_cell.length_c   1.000
_cell.angle_alpha   90.00
_cell.angle_beta   90.00
_cell.angle_gamma   90.00
#
_symmetry.space_group_name_H-M   'P 1'
#
loop_
_entity.id
_entity.type
_entity.pdbx_description
1 polymer ?
#
loop_
_entity_poly.entity_id
_entity_poly.type
_entity_poly.pdbx_seq_one_letter_code
_entity_poly.pdbx_strand_id
1 'polypeptide(L)' 'VKTAKSTGAIISGPIPLPTKRSVYTVLRSPHVDKKSREQFQTKIHKRMIDIINSTPKTVESLMKLDLPAGVDIEIKV' A
#
# COMPACT_ATOMS: atom_id res chain seq x y z
N VAL A 1 3.61 0.45 -13.17
CA VAL A 1 2.71 0.14 -14.33
C VAL A 1 3.38 0.40 -15.67
N LYS A 2 4.04 1.54 -15.91
CA LYS A 2 4.71 1.82 -17.20
C LYS A 2 5.80 0.79 -17.54
N THR A 3 6.65 0.45 -16.57
CA THR A 3 7.77 -0.50 -16.74
C THR A 3 7.31 -1.90 -17.13
N ALA A 4 6.33 -2.46 -16.42
CA ALA A 4 5.79 -3.78 -16.74
C ALA A 4 5.06 -3.83 -18.10
N LYS A 5 4.43 -2.73 -18.54
CA LYS A 5 3.84 -2.62 -19.90
C LYS A 5 4.93 -2.61 -20.98
N SER A 6 6.05 -1.91 -20.73
CA SER A 6 7.17 -1.86 -21.68
C SER A 6 7.85 -3.22 -21.88
N THR A 7 7.86 -4.07 -20.87
CA THR A 7 8.39 -5.44 -20.95
C THR A 7 7.42 -6.46 -21.56
N GLY A 8 6.25 -6.03 -22.04
CA GLY A 8 5.28 -6.90 -22.71
C GLY A 8 4.42 -7.77 -21.79
N ALA A 9 4.43 -7.53 -20.49
CA ALA A 9 3.60 -8.28 -19.55
C ALA A 9 2.15 -7.75 -19.59
N ILE A 10 1.17 -8.65 -19.55
CA ILE A 10 -0.25 -8.29 -19.45
C ILE A 10 -0.53 -8.00 -17.97
N ILE A 11 -0.86 -6.75 -17.68
CA ILE A 11 -1.10 -6.28 -16.31
C ILE A 11 -2.60 -6.10 -16.12
N SER A 12 -3.18 -6.74 -15.13
CA SER A 12 -4.42 -6.27 -14.55
C SER A 12 -4.09 -5.08 -13.65
N GLY A 13 -4.74 -3.95 -13.91
CA GLY A 13 -4.40 -2.64 -13.35
C GLY A 13 -4.34 -2.61 -11.82
N PRO A 14 -3.91 -1.49 -11.21
CA PRO A 14 -3.88 -1.39 -9.76
C PRO A 14 -5.31 -1.46 -9.19
N ILE A 15 -5.70 -2.64 -8.72
CA ILE A 15 -7.01 -2.89 -8.12
C ILE A 15 -6.97 -2.31 -6.70
N PRO A 16 -7.84 -1.34 -6.38
CA PRO A 16 -7.92 -0.80 -5.03
C PRO A 16 -8.55 -1.83 -4.12
N LEU A 17 -7.81 -2.26 -3.10
CA LEU A 17 -8.35 -3.09 -2.04
C LEU A 17 -8.99 -2.21 -0.96
N PRO A 18 -9.95 -2.74 -0.18
CA PRO A 18 -10.55 -2.01 0.92
C PRO A 18 -9.50 -1.42 1.86
N THR A 19 -9.61 -0.12 2.14
CA THR A 19 -8.68 0.58 3.01
C THR A 19 -8.95 0.17 4.46
N LYS A 20 -7.94 -0.38 5.15
CA LYS A 20 -8.07 -0.71 6.56
C LYS A 20 -7.99 0.59 7.37
N ARG A 21 -9.03 0.89 8.13
CA ARG A 21 -9.12 2.07 9.00
C ARG A 21 -9.07 1.62 10.46
N SER A 22 -8.08 2.11 11.20
CA SER A 22 -7.98 1.91 12.64
C SER A 22 -8.08 3.27 13.33
N VAL A 23 -9.06 3.42 14.23
CA VAL A 23 -9.32 4.66 14.97
C VAL A 23 -8.91 4.48 16.41
N TYR A 24 -8.12 5.41 16.93
CA TYR A 24 -7.63 5.41 18.30
C TYR A 24 -8.09 6.69 18.96
N THR A 25 -8.68 6.57 20.15
CA THR A 25 -9.12 7.72 20.94
C THR A 25 -8.31 7.78 22.23
N VAL A 26 -7.61 8.89 22.44
CA VAL A 26 -6.80 9.13 23.64
C VAL A 26 -7.33 10.34 24.40
N LEU A 27 -7.10 10.36 25.70
CA LEU A 27 -7.38 11.55 26.52
C LEU A 27 -6.31 12.59 26.25
N ARG A 28 -6.73 13.84 26.07
CA ARG A 28 -5.79 14.96 25.90
C ARG A 28 -5.14 15.35 27.23
N SER A 29 -5.92 15.32 28.31
CA SER A 29 -5.45 15.70 29.65
C SER A 29 -4.86 14.48 30.38
N PRO A 30 -3.74 14.64 31.11
CA PRO A 30 -3.21 13.58 31.95
C PRO A 30 -4.08 13.30 33.19
N HIS A 31 -5.00 14.20 33.58
CA HIS A 31 -5.84 14.02 34.77
C HIS A 31 -7.26 14.59 34.60
N VAL A 32 -8.25 13.91 35.18
CA VAL A 32 -9.67 14.31 35.37
C VAL A 32 -10.54 14.52 34.11
N ASP A 33 -10.03 15.11 33.02
CA ASP A 33 -10.88 15.56 31.91
C ASP A 33 -11.29 14.46 30.92
N LYS A 34 -12.25 13.60 31.30
CA LYS A 34 -12.73 12.47 30.47
C LYS A 34 -13.45 12.86 29.17
N LYS A 35 -14.02 14.07 29.12
CA LYS A 35 -14.74 14.62 27.95
C LYS A 35 -13.78 15.16 26.89
N SER A 36 -12.55 15.51 27.27
CA SER A 36 -11.52 15.99 26.36
C SER A 36 -10.79 14.80 25.71
N ARG A 37 -11.18 14.48 24.47
CA ARG A 37 -10.65 13.33 23.72
C ARG A 37 -10.08 13.76 22.38
N GLU A 38 -8.98 13.14 21.99
CA GLU A 38 -8.41 13.25 20.65
C GLU A 38 -8.63 11.95 19.89
N GLN A 39 -9.04 12.07 18.64
CA GLN A 39 -9.27 10.94 17.75
C GLN A 39 -8.23 10.95 16.65
N PHE A 40 -7.39 9.92 16.64
CA PHE A 40 -6.42 9.65 15.59
C PHE A 40 -6.92 8.51 14.72
N GLN A 41 -6.53 8.51 13.45
CA GLN A 41 -6.79 7.39 12.56
C GLN A 41 -5.53 7.01 11.79
N THR A 42 -5.33 5.70 11.66
CA THR A 42 -4.38 5.13 10.70
C THR A 42 -5.18 4.55 9.54
N LYS A 43 -4.83 4.95 8.31
CA LYS A 43 -5.42 4.43 7.08
C LYS A 43 -4.35 3.69 6.29
N ILE A 44 -4.55 2.39 6.10
CA ILE A 44 -3.65 1.55 5.29
C ILE A 44 -4.32 1.33 3.94
N HIS A 45 -3.76 1.93 2.89
CA HIS A 45 -4.23 1.79 1.52
C HIS A 45 -3.50 0.64 0.86
N LYS A 46 -4.24 -0.39 0.45
CA LYS A 46 -3.68 -1.55 -0.25
C LYS A 46 -4.07 -1.48 -1.72
N ARG A 47 -3.11 -1.75 -2.60
CA ARG A 47 -3.32 -1.86 -4.05
C ARG A 47 -2.72 -3.18 -4.51
N MET A 48 -3.49 -3.95 -5.26
CA MET A 48 -3.01 -5.19 -5.88
C MET A 48 -2.73 -4.93 -7.35
N ILE A 49 -1.62 -5.46 -7.84
CA ILE A 49 -1.30 -5.48 -9.27
C ILE A 49 -1.14 -6.94 -9.62
N ASP A 50 -1.89 -7.41 -10.61
CA ASP A 50 -1.83 -8.79 -11.07
C ASP A 50 -1.12 -8.84 -12.44
N ILE A 51 -0.21 -9.79 -12.61
CA ILE A 51 0.65 -9.92 -13.79
C ILE A 51 0.36 -11.28 -14.42
N ILE A 52 -0.42 -11.27 -15.50
CA ILE A 52 -0.79 -12.44 -16.27
C ILE A 52 0.32 -12.61 -17.32
N ASN A 53 1.23 -13.56 -17.09
CA ASN A 53 2.49 -13.80 -17.81
C ASN A 53 3.67 -12.90 -17.40
N SER A 54 4.45 -13.37 -16.42
CA SER A 54 5.74 -12.78 -16.06
C SER A 54 6.85 -13.37 -16.93
N THR A 55 7.61 -12.51 -17.62
CA THR A 55 8.91 -12.92 -18.19
C THR A 55 10.01 -12.69 -17.15
N PRO A 56 11.13 -13.43 -17.18
CA PRO A 56 12.24 -13.21 -16.23
C PRO A 56 12.77 -11.77 -16.27
N LYS A 57 12.77 -11.14 -17.45
CA LYS A 57 13.13 -9.71 -17.62
C LYS A 57 12.15 -8.77 -16.90
N THR A 58 10.87 -9.14 -16.80
CA THR A 58 9.84 -8.38 -16.10
C THR A 58 10.09 -8.36 -14.59
N VAL A 59 10.47 -9.50 -14.01
CA VAL A 59 10.73 -9.64 -12.56
C VAL A 59 11.94 -8.81 -12.15
N GLU A 60 13.03 -8.90 -12.90
CA GLU A 60 14.26 -8.12 -12.67
C GLU A 60 14.00 -6.60 -12.76
N SER A 61 13.19 -6.19 -13.74
CA SER A 61 12.79 -4.79 -13.92
C SER A 61 11.91 -4.25 -12.79
N LEU A 62 11.16 -5.12 -12.10
CA LEU A 62 10.32 -4.75 -10.95
C LEU A 62 11.13 -4.63 -9.66
N MET A 63 12.14 -5.48 -9.47
CA MET A 63 13.05 -5.41 -8.30
C MET A 63 13.96 -4.19 -8.35
N LYS A 64 14.36 -3.75 -9.56
CA LYS A 64 15.22 -2.57 -9.76
C LYS A 64 14.47 -1.23 -9.66
N LEU A 65 13.17 -1.24 -9.41
CA LEU A 65 12.36 -0.05 -9.49
C LEU A 65 12.51 0.79 -8.21
N ASP A 66 12.97 2.03 -8.34
CA ASP A 66 13.08 2.96 -7.22
C ASP A 66 11.68 3.36 -6.75
N LEU A 67 11.31 2.82 -5.60
CA LEU A 67 10.03 3.08 -4.96
C LEU A 67 10.20 4.22 -3.94
N PRO A 68 9.20 5.11 -3.83
CA PRO A 68 9.25 6.19 -2.85
C PRO A 68 9.29 5.60 -1.43
N ALA A 69 10.08 6.24 -0.56
CA ALA A 69 10.17 5.86 0.84
C ALA A 69 8.77 5.91 1.50
N GLY A 70 8.35 4.80 2.11
CA GLY A 70 7.04 4.67 2.78
C GLY A 70 6.00 3.83 2.05
N VAL A 71 6.35 3.20 0.91
CA VAL A 71 5.52 2.17 0.26
C VAL A 71 6.11 0.79 0.55
N ASP A 72 5.30 -0.08 1.11
CA ASP A 72 5.63 -1.49 1.34
C ASP A 72 5.09 -2.35 0.18
N ILE A 73 5.86 -3.37 -0.23
CA ILE A 73 5.51 -4.25 -1.36
C ILE A 73 5.72 -5.69 -0.95
N GLU A 74 4.69 -6.49 -1.19
CA GLU A 74 4.73 -7.94 -1.02
C GLU A 74 4.53 -8.59 -2.38
N ILE A 75 5.46 -9.45 -2.79
CA ILE A 75 5.37 -10.23 -4.02
C ILE A 75 4.98 -11.65 -3.66
N LYS A 76 3.85 -12.11 -4.17
CA LYS A 76 3.41 -13.50 -4.06
C LYS A 76 3.45 -14.14 -5.45
N VAL A 77 4.14 -15.27 -5.56
CA VAL A 77 4.25 -16.09 -6.79
C VAL A 77 3.11 -17.10 -6.82
#